data_AF-A0A7S3DU46-F1
#
_entry.id   AF-A0A7S3DU46-F1
#
_cell.length_a   1.000
_cell.length_b   1.000
_cell.length_c   1.000
_cell.angle_alpha   90.00
_cell.angle_beta   90.00
_cell.angle_gamma   90.00
#
_symmetry.space_group_name_H-M   'P 1'
#
loop_
_entity.id
_entity.type
_entity.pdbx_description
1 polymer ?
#
loop_
_entity_poly.entity_id
_entity_poly.type
_entity_poly.pdbx_seq_one_letter_code
_entity_poly.pdbx_strand_id
1 'polypeptide(L)'
;KTERFDSLVEYWNKWISGFMLDQEPNDVEATAPYIIVRYEDLLIHPEKVMQEIGQCSGHEPKASLTAPAPLKEREINRFKKRPQSGLLDRAIQIALPTYTSASKRTSGLSALDQRYASTTLDPRILKLLHYHLPEDEETEE
;
A
#
# COMPACT_ATOMS: atom_id res chain seq x y z
N LYS A 1 10.06 -21.14 18.55
CA LYS A 1 8.60 -20.99 18.77
C LYS A 1 8.05 -20.27 17.55
N THR A 2 7.17 -20.88 16.77
CA THR A 2 6.41 -20.14 15.75
C THR A 2 5.35 -19.32 16.49
N GLU A 3 5.37 -18.00 16.29
CA GLU A 3 4.29 -17.16 16.78
C GLU A 3 3.01 -17.55 16.05
N ARG A 4 1.93 -17.76 16.80
CA ARG A 4 0.61 -18.07 16.24
C ARG A 4 -0.13 -16.75 16.06
N PHE A 5 -0.63 -16.53 14.86
CA PHE A 5 -1.47 -15.40 14.49
C PHE A 5 -2.83 -15.93 14.08
N ASP A 6 -3.90 -15.29 14.56
CA ASP A 6 -5.27 -15.69 14.28
C ASP A 6 -5.75 -15.09 12.95
N SER A 7 -5.09 -14.05 12.44
CA SER A 7 -5.37 -13.49 11.12
C SER A 7 -4.15 -12.82 10.47
N LEU A 8 -4.23 -12.59 9.15
CA LEU A 8 -3.24 -11.78 8.43
C LEU A 8 -3.18 -10.33 8.92
N VAL A 9 -4.31 -9.78 9.38
CA VAL A 9 -4.37 -8.42 9.93
C VAL A 9 -3.57 -8.34 11.23
N GLU A 10 -3.71 -9.34 12.10
CA GLU A 10 -2.94 -9.41 13.34
C GLU A 10 -1.44 -9.54 13.08
N TYR A 11 -1.06 -10.40 12.13
CA TYR A 11 0.33 -10.53 11.70
C TYR A 11 0.88 -9.19 11.19
N TRP A 12 0.12 -8.53 10.31
CA TRP A 12 0.52 -7.25 9.73
C TRP A 12 0.67 -6.16 10.80
N ASN A 13 -0.31 -6.03 11.71
CA ASN A 13 -0.25 -5.07 12.80
C ASN A 13 0.99 -5.29 13.67
N LYS A 14 1.25 -6.54 14.06
CA LYS A 14 2.39 -6.88 14.92
C LYS A 14 3.71 -6.64 14.22
N TRP A 15 3.81 -7.03 12.94
CA TRP A 15 5.04 -6.84 12.16
C TRP A 15 5.38 -5.36 11.98
N ILE A 16 4.40 -4.53 11.57
CA ILE A 16 4.62 -3.09 11.41
C ILE A 16 4.89 -2.41 12.75
N SER A 17 4.17 -2.77 13.81
CA SER A 17 4.42 -2.19 15.15
C SER A 17 5.83 -2.51 15.62
N GLY A 18 6.27 -3.77 15.52
CA GLY A 18 7.63 -4.16 15.86
C GLY A 18 8.69 -3.45 15.01
N PHE A 19 8.43 -3.25 13.72
CA PHE A 19 9.38 -2.62 12.81
C PHE A 19 9.45 -1.10 12.96
N MET A 20 8.32 -0.41 13.23
CA MET A 20 8.24 1.06 13.16
C MET A 20 7.91 1.75 14.48
N LEU A 21 7.20 1.10 15.39
CA LEU A 21 6.62 1.72 16.59
C LEU A 21 7.34 1.29 17.87
N ASP A 22 7.71 0.02 17.98
CA ASP A 22 8.24 -0.60 19.19
C ASP A 22 9.78 -0.63 19.22
N GLN A 23 10.43 0.05 18.26
CA GLN A 23 11.88 0.16 18.20
C GLN A 23 12.38 1.01 19.39
N GLU A 24 13.10 0.40 20.33
CA GLU A 24 13.73 1.13 21.42
C GLU A 24 14.93 1.95 20.92
N PRO A 25 15.23 3.13 21.52
CA PRO A 25 16.30 4.02 21.06
C PRO A 25 17.71 3.41 20.99
N ASN A 26 17.91 2.24 21.61
CA ASN A 26 19.21 1.56 21.73
C ASN A 26 19.36 0.32 20.82
N ASP A 27 18.36 -0.02 20.00
CA ASP A 27 18.50 -1.10 19.03
C ASP A 27 19.29 -0.62 17.80
N VAL A 28 20.42 -1.26 17.52
CA VAL A 28 21.34 -0.83 16.46
C VAL A 28 20.72 -1.00 15.05
N GLU A 29 19.74 -1.88 14.89
CA GLU A 29 18.95 -2.01 13.65
C GLU A 29 17.85 -0.94 13.53
N ALA A 30 17.42 -0.34 14.65
CA ALA A 30 16.42 0.75 14.71
C ALA A 30 16.95 2.11 14.23
N THR A 31 18.27 2.25 14.14
CA THR A 31 18.93 3.55 13.96
C THR A 31 19.34 3.83 12.52
N ALA A 32 19.17 2.86 11.60
CA ALA A 32 19.42 3.09 10.18
C ALA A 32 18.23 3.83 9.54
N PRO A 33 18.46 4.91 8.78
CA PRO A 33 17.38 5.57 8.06
C PRO A 33 16.79 4.61 7.02
N TYR A 34 15.47 4.38 7.11
CA TYR A 34 14.73 3.53 6.17
C TYR A 34 13.73 4.36 5.37
N ILE A 35 13.44 3.90 4.14
CA ILE A 35 12.37 4.45 3.30
C ILE A 35 11.31 3.38 3.15
N ILE A 36 10.07 3.71 3.48
CA ILE A 36 8.92 2.83 3.26
C ILE A 36 8.15 3.34 2.06
N VAL A 37 7.95 2.45 1.10
CA VAL A 37 7.22 2.73 -0.13
C VAL A 37 6.01 1.82 -0.19
N ARG A 38 4.82 2.42 -0.29
CA ARG A 38 3.60 1.66 -0.51
C ARG A 38 3.60 1.15 -1.95
N TYR A 39 3.29 -0.12 -2.13
CA TYR A 39 3.30 -0.73 -3.45
C TYR A 39 2.30 -0.04 -4.41
N GLU A 40 1.16 0.40 -3.89
CA GLU A 40 0.14 1.12 -4.64
C GLU A 40 0.65 2.46 -5.16
N ASP A 41 1.39 3.23 -4.36
CA ASP A 41 1.95 4.51 -4.79
C ASP A 41 2.99 4.31 -5.89
N LEU A 42 3.82 3.26 -5.79
CA LEU A 42 4.78 2.92 -6.82
C LEU A 42 4.11 2.56 -8.14
N LEU A 43 2.93 1.92 -8.11
CA LEU A 43 2.17 1.58 -9.30
C LEU A 43 1.44 2.78 -9.92
N ILE A 44 0.89 3.68 -9.08
CA ILE A 44 0.03 4.78 -9.53
C ILE A 44 0.85 6.04 -9.85
N HIS A 45 1.89 6.32 -9.05
CA HIS A 45 2.72 7.52 -9.11
C HIS A 45 4.23 7.19 -9.14
N PRO A 46 4.68 6.31 -10.06
CA PRO A 46 6.05 5.81 -10.06
C PRO A 46 7.11 6.91 -10.12
N GLU A 47 6.91 7.95 -10.94
CA GLU A 47 7.85 9.08 -11.07
C GLU A 47 7.98 9.88 -9.77
N LYS A 48 6.85 10.21 -9.14
CA LYS A 48 6.82 10.97 -7.88
C LYS A 48 7.49 10.16 -6.76
N VAL A 49 7.17 8.88 -6.65
CA VAL A 49 7.76 7.98 -5.65
C VAL A 49 9.28 7.88 -5.84
N MET A 50 9.74 7.64 -7.08
CA MET A 50 11.18 7.56 -7.36
C MET A 50 11.91 8.89 -7.11
N GLN A 51 11.24 10.03 -7.35
CA GLN A 51 11.77 11.34 -7.02
C GLN A 51 11.94 11.54 -5.51
N GLU A 52 10.91 11.21 -4.72
CA GLU A 52 10.95 11.28 -3.26
C GLU A 52 12.03 10.35 -2.68
N ILE A 53 12.16 9.12 -3.20
CA ILE A 53 13.24 8.18 -2.82
C ILE A 53 14.62 8.80 -3.11
N GLY A 54 14.80 9.43 -4.28
CA GLY A 54 16.04 10.12 -4.63
C GLY A 54 16.38 11.23 -3.64
N GLN A 55 15.41 12.10 -3.35
CA GLN A 55 15.57 13.17 -2.37
C GLN A 55 15.94 12.64 -0.98
N CYS A 56 15.27 11.60 -0.49
CA CYS A 56 15.55 10.99 0.81
C CYS A 56 16.94 10.33 0.87
N SER A 57 17.39 9.72 -0.23
CA SER A 57 18.69 9.04 -0.31
C SER A 57 19.85 9.97 -0.67
N GLY A 58 19.61 11.28 -0.84
CA GLY A 58 20.62 12.26 -1.23
C GLY A 58 21.08 12.11 -2.69
N HIS A 59 20.34 11.39 -3.52
CA HIS A 59 20.62 11.22 -4.94
C HIS A 59 19.62 12.04 -5.76
N GLU A 60 20.10 12.95 -6.61
CA GLU A 60 19.22 13.52 -7.62
C GLU A 60 18.82 12.41 -8.60
N PRO A 61 17.51 12.14 -8.78
CA PRO A 61 17.07 11.20 -9.79
C PRO A 61 17.61 11.67 -11.14
N LYS A 62 18.50 10.88 -11.77
CA LYS A 62 18.90 11.16 -13.15
C LYS A 62 17.62 11.20 -13.98
N ALA A 63 17.43 12.24 -14.78
CA ALA A 63 16.28 12.38 -15.69
C ALA A 63 16.04 11.17 -16.61
N SER A 64 17.02 10.26 -16.71
CA SER A 64 17.00 9.01 -17.46
C SER A 64 16.50 7.78 -16.68
N LEU A 65 16.34 7.84 -15.35
CA LEU A 65 15.55 6.86 -14.60
C LEU A 65 14.08 7.32 -14.65
N THR A 66 13.57 7.54 -15.85
CA THR A 66 12.13 7.61 -16.06
C THR A 66 11.60 6.25 -15.66
N ALA A 67 11.09 6.18 -14.43
CA ALA A 67 10.10 5.19 -14.09
C ALA A 67 9.05 5.18 -15.22
N PRO A 68 8.46 4.03 -15.56
CA PRO A 68 7.46 3.99 -16.62
C PRO A 68 6.43 5.09 -16.35
N ALA A 69 6.22 5.96 -17.35
CA ALA A 69 5.35 7.12 -17.24
C ALA A 69 4.04 6.72 -16.54
N PRO A 70 3.44 7.59 -15.71
CA PRO A 70 2.16 7.29 -15.08
C PRO A 70 1.22 6.79 -16.16
N LEU A 71 0.72 5.56 -15.98
CA LEU A 71 -0.04 4.86 -16.99
C LEU A 71 -1.22 5.73 -17.39
N LYS A 72 -1.20 6.26 -18.62
CA LYS A 72 -2.30 7.07 -19.11
C LYS A 72 -3.56 6.22 -19.08
N GLU A 73 -4.73 6.82 -18.92
CA GLU A 73 -6.00 6.08 -18.90
C GLU A 73 -6.19 5.16 -20.13
N ARG A 74 -5.61 5.57 -21.27
CA ARG A 74 -5.51 4.77 -22.50
C ARG A 74 -4.61 3.54 -22.35
N GLU A 75 -3.54 3.62 -21.58
CA GLU A 75 -2.62 2.50 -21.29
C GLU A 75 -3.23 1.57 -20.25
N ILE A 76 -3.88 2.09 -19.20
CA ILE A 76 -4.69 1.29 -18.25
C ILE A 76 -5.73 0.45 -19.03
N ASN A 77 -6.42 1.07 -19.99
CA ASN A 77 -7.36 0.38 -20.86
C ASN A 77 -6.70 -0.56 -21.90
N ARG A 78 -5.42 -0.36 -22.22
CA ARG A 78 -4.62 -1.25 -23.08
C ARG A 78 -4.13 -2.48 -22.31
N PHE A 79 -3.76 -2.31 -21.03
CA PHE A 79 -3.45 -3.40 -20.12
C PHE A 79 -4.67 -4.29 -19.92
N LYS A 80 -5.87 -3.73 -19.67
CA LYS A 80 -7.13 -4.51 -19.60
C LYS A 80 -7.43 -5.40 -20.83
N LYS A 81 -6.82 -5.12 -21.99
CA LYS A 81 -7.07 -5.80 -23.27
C LYS A 81 -5.91 -6.69 -23.75
N ARG A 82 -4.77 -6.73 -23.05
CA ARG A 82 -3.62 -7.55 -23.45
C ARG A 82 -3.82 -9.01 -23.00
N PRO A 83 -3.51 -10.01 -23.86
CA PRO A 83 -3.42 -11.40 -23.43
C PRO A 83 -2.36 -11.51 -22.32
N GLN A 84 -2.68 -12.27 -21.27
CA GLN A 84 -1.90 -12.36 -20.03
C GLN A 84 -0.50 -12.96 -20.29
N SER A 85 0.51 -12.10 -20.40
CA SER A 85 1.90 -12.53 -20.65
C SER A 85 2.73 -12.76 -19.38
N GLY A 86 2.20 -12.45 -18.18
CA GLY A 86 2.93 -12.71 -16.93
C GLY A 86 2.15 -12.38 -15.66
N LEU A 87 2.66 -12.88 -14.52
CA LEU A 87 2.10 -12.66 -13.18
C LEU A 87 2.05 -11.16 -12.81
N LEU A 88 3.10 -10.41 -13.14
CA LEU A 88 3.18 -8.97 -12.91
C LEU A 88 2.14 -8.18 -13.71
N ASP A 89 1.97 -8.48 -14.99
CA ASP A 89 0.94 -7.84 -15.84
C ASP A 89 -0.47 -8.07 -15.28
N ARG A 90 -0.71 -9.26 -14.73
CA ARG A 90 -2.00 -9.65 -14.14
C ARG A 90 -2.23 -8.95 -12.80
N ALA A 91 -1.20 -8.87 -11.95
CA ALA A 91 -1.25 -8.12 -10.70
C ALA A 91 -1.54 -6.64 -10.95
N ILE A 92 -0.86 -6.00 -11.91
CA ILE A 92 -1.06 -4.60 -12.27
C ILE A 92 -2.47 -4.36 -12.83
N GLN A 93 -2.97 -5.25 -13.69
CA GLN A 93 -4.32 -5.15 -14.26
C GLN A 93 -5.45 -5.28 -13.24
N ILE A 94 -5.25 -6.05 -12.17
CA ILE A 94 -6.23 -6.21 -11.08
C ILE A 94 -6.07 -5.08 -10.06
N ALA A 95 -4.82 -4.75 -9.71
CA ALA A 95 -4.49 -3.76 -8.71
C ALA A 95 -4.94 -2.35 -9.13
N LEU A 96 -4.64 -1.93 -10.36
CA LEU A 96 -4.92 -0.56 -10.79
C LEU A 96 -6.43 -0.22 -10.74
N PRO A 97 -7.35 -1.00 -11.33
CA PRO A 97 -8.77 -0.66 -11.27
C PRO A 97 -9.38 -0.76 -9.87
N THR A 98 -8.81 -1.59 -8.99
CA THR A 98 -9.34 -1.87 -7.64
C THR A 98 -8.85 -0.84 -6.63
N TYR A 99 -7.56 -0.52 -6.63
CA TYR A 99 -6.97 0.38 -5.63
C TYR A 99 -7.09 1.87 -6.00
N THR A 100 -7.28 2.22 -7.27
CA THR A 100 -7.46 3.63 -7.69
C THR A 100 -8.84 4.19 -7.39
N SER A 101 -9.84 3.35 -7.06
CA SER A 101 -11.21 3.77 -6.78
C SER A 101 -11.60 3.39 -5.36
N ALA A 102 -11.91 4.39 -4.53
CA ALA A 102 -12.26 4.18 -3.11
C ALA A 102 -13.42 3.18 -2.95
N SER A 103 -14.49 3.33 -3.74
CA SER A 103 -15.66 2.43 -3.72
C SER A 103 -15.36 1.01 -4.20
N LYS A 104 -14.31 0.80 -5.00
CA LYS A 104 -13.90 -0.54 -5.45
C LYS A 104 -13.00 -1.25 -4.46
N ARG A 105 -12.35 -0.54 -3.53
CA ARG A 105 -11.50 -1.16 -2.48
C ARG A 105 -12.31 -2.02 -1.52
N THR A 106 -13.57 -1.66 -1.27
CA THR A 106 -14.49 -2.38 -0.40
C THR A 106 -15.50 -3.24 -1.15
N SER A 107 -15.44 -3.24 -2.49
CA SER A 107 -16.37 -3.99 -3.32
C SER A 107 -16.27 -5.49 -3.04
N GLY A 108 -17.35 -6.09 -2.53
CA GLY A 108 -17.43 -7.50 -2.17
C GLY A 108 -17.14 -7.80 -0.69
N LEU A 109 -16.81 -6.79 0.11
CA LEU A 109 -16.75 -6.92 1.57
C LEU A 109 -18.16 -6.80 2.16
N SER A 110 -18.52 -7.73 3.05
CA SER A 110 -19.75 -7.60 3.84
C SER A 110 -19.60 -6.51 4.90
N ALA A 111 -20.73 -6.05 5.47
CA ALA A 111 -20.71 -5.12 6.59
C ALA A 111 -19.95 -5.68 7.81
N LEU A 112 -19.97 -7.01 8.01
CA LEU A 112 -19.19 -7.66 9.05
C LEU A 112 -17.68 -7.60 8.77
N ASP A 113 -17.26 -7.74 7.52
CA ASP A 113 -15.84 -7.61 7.13
C ASP A 113 -15.34 -6.19 7.36
N GLN A 114 -16.15 -5.18 7.01
CA GLN A 114 -15.82 -3.77 7.22
C GLN A 114 -15.70 -3.45 8.71
N ARG A 115 -16.65 -3.91 9.53
CA ARG A 115 -16.61 -3.78 10.99
C ARG A 115 -15.43 -4.52 11.62
N TYR A 116 -15.10 -5.71 11.12
CA TYR A 116 -13.94 -6.45 11.59
C TYR A 116 -12.65 -5.70 11.25
N ALA A 117 -12.52 -5.18 10.02
CA ALA A 117 -11.36 -4.40 9.60
C ALA A 117 -11.19 -3.13 10.45
N SER A 118 -12.27 -2.37 10.69
CA SER A 118 -12.22 -1.13 11.47
C SER A 118 -11.87 -1.35 12.94
N THR A 119 -12.25 -2.49 13.50
CA THR A 119 -11.93 -2.85 14.90
C THR A 119 -10.57 -3.52 15.07
N THR A 120 -10.05 -4.16 14.03
CA THR A 120 -8.82 -4.97 14.11
C THR A 120 -7.59 -4.23 13.59
N LEU A 121 -7.72 -3.36 12.58
CA LEU A 121 -6.57 -2.59 12.06
C LEU A 121 -6.12 -1.53 13.08
N ASP A 122 -4.83 -1.48 13.39
CA ASP A 122 -4.32 -0.53 14.37
C ASP A 122 -4.37 0.91 13.80
N PRO A 123 -5.13 1.83 14.42
CA PRO A 123 -5.28 3.20 13.92
C PRO A 123 -3.96 3.99 13.92
N ARG A 124 -2.99 3.64 14.78
CA ARG A 124 -1.67 4.26 14.80
C ARG A 124 -0.90 3.91 13.54
N ILE A 125 -0.97 2.65 13.12
CA ILE A 125 -0.31 2.16 11.90
C ILE A 125 -0.97 2.78 10.66
N LEU A 126 -2.30 2.80 10.61
CA LEU A 126 -3.03 3.43 9.52
C LEU A 126 -2.64 4.90 9.36
N LYS A 127 -2.57 5.64 10.48
CA LYS A 127 -2.12 7.03 10.49
C LYS A 127 -0.66 7.18 10.03
N LEU A 128 0.23 6.32 10.51
CA LEU A 128 1.66 6.32 10.16
C LEU A 128 1.90 6.07 8.67
N LEU A 129 1.12 5.17 8.07
CA LEU A 129 1.22 4.81 6.65
C LEU A 129 0.25 5.59 5.75
N HIS A 130 -0.42 6.61 6.29
CA HIS A 130 -1.38 7.46 5.59
C HIS A 130 -2.49 6.67 4.87
N TYR A 131 -2.98 5.61 5.52
CA TYR A 131 -4.17 4.88 5.10
C TYR A 131 -5.41 5.48 5.76
N HIS A 132 -6.47 5.60 4.97
CA HIS A 132 -7.79 6.01 5.43
C HIS A 132 -8.75 4.85 5.27
N LEU A 133 -9.43 4.49 6.36
CA LEU A 133 -10.56 3.59 6.26
C LEU A 133 -11.72 4.35 5.59
N PRO A 134 -12.54 3.67 4.77
CA PRO A 134 -13.81 4.22 4.34
C PRO A 134 -14.64 4.57 5.58
N GLU A 135 -15.28 5.74 5.57
CA GLU A 135 -16.29 6.05 6.57
C GLU A 135 -17.48 5.12 6.35
N ASP A 136 -18.04 4.59 7.43
CA ASP A 136 -19.31 3.86 7.35
C ASP A 136 -20.35 4.84 6.82
N GLU A 137 -20.90 4.59 5.62
CA GLU A 137 -22.14 5.24 5.22
C GLU A 137 -23.21 4.72 6.19
N GLU A 138 -23.40 5.41 7.32
CA GLU A 138 -24.53 5.17 8.21
C GLU A 138 -25.78 5.25 7.34
N THR A 139 -26.33 4.08 7.03
CA THR A 139 -27.64 3.98 6.40
C THR A 139 -28.61 4.34 7.52
N GLU A 140 -29.07 5.59 7.51
CA GLU A 140 -30.22 6.02 8.32
C GLU A 140 -31.39 5.07 8.00
N GLU A 141 -31.64 4.11 8.89
CA GLU A 141 -32.88 3.32 8.94
C GLU A 141 -34.00 4.11 9.63
#